data_AF-A0A445KNT0-F1
#
_entry.id   AF-A0A445KNT0-F1
#
_cell.length_a   1.000
_cell.length_b   1.000
_cell.length_c   1.000
_cell.angle_alpha   90.00
_cell.angle_beta   90.00
_cell.angle_gamma   90.00
#
_symmetry.space_group_name_H-M   'P 1'
#
loop_
_entity.id
_entity.type
_entity.pdbx_description
1 polymer ?
#
loop_
_entity_poly.entity_id
_entity_poly.type
_entity_poly.pdbx_seq_one_letter_code
_entity_poly.pdbx_strand_id
1 'polypeptide(L)'
;MAVELQQISKVFDYSNCYFNQLQDVKITVTTSYKPALDLIRFVFARSPTLKILTFRVGHGLNQLDASVLLSISCDLLQMDRASPRAEVRFLYDDLQRPNLF
;
A
#
# COMPACT_ATOMS: atom_id res chain seq x y z
N MET A 1 38.50 -21.61 -17.09
CA MET A 1 37.05 -21.90 -17.22
C MET A 1 36.35 -21.25 -16.05
N ALA A 2 35.67 -20.13 -16.27
CA ALA A 2 34.88 -19.46 -15.25
C ALA A 2 33.45 -19.98 -15.36
N VAL A 3 32.90 -20.49 -14.26
CA VAL A 3 31.50 -20.92 -14.17
C VAL A 3 30.68 -19.68 -13.86
N GLU A 4 29.85 -19.24 -14.81
CA GLU A 4 28.84 -18.20 -14.55
C GLU A 4 27.83 -18.74 -13.54
N LEU A 5 27.79 -18.10 -12.37
CA LEU A 5 26.72 -18.30 -11.40
C LEU A 5 25.45 -17.72 -12.01
N GLN A 6 24.56 -18.59 -12.52
CA GLN A 6 23.21 -18.19 -12.90
C GLN A 6 22.49 -17.68 -11.67
N GLN A 7 22.50 -16.36 -11.51
CA GLN A 7 21.72 -15.65 -10.53
C GLN A 7 20.25 -15.87 -10.90
N ILE A 8 19.61 -16.85 -10.26
CA ILE A 8 18.17 -17.04 -10.32
C ILE A 8 17.56 -15.85 -9.57
N SER A 9 17.51 -14.69 -10.24
CA SER A 9 16.52 -13.67 -9.94
C SER A 9 15.19 -14.32 -10.30
N LYS A 10 14.49 -14.83 -9.29
CA LYS A 10 13.10 -15.26 -9.44
C LYS A 10 12.29 -13.98 -9.66
N VAL A 11 12.36 -13.43 -10.87
CA VAL A 11 11.45 -12.41 -11.35
C VAL A 11 10.10 -13.11 -11.33
N PHE A 12 9.30 -12.84 -10.30
CA PHE A 12 7.94 -13.32 -10.28
C PHE A 12 7.23 -12.66 -11.46
N ASP A 13 7.02 -13.43 -12.53
CA ASP A 13 6.25 -13.01 -13.68
C ASP A 13 4.78 -12.92 -13.28
N TYR A 14 4.41 -11.77 -12.70
CA TYR A 14 3.04 -11.47 -12.32
C TYR A 14 2.19 -11.00 -13.51
N SER A 15 2.66 -11.13 -14.76
CA SER A 15 1.91 -10.71 -15.96
C SER A 15 0.49 -11.28 -15.97
N ASN A 16 0.29 -12.50 -15.48
CA ASN A 16 -1.00 -13.19 -15.41
C ASN A 16 -1.69 -13.14 -14.03
N CYS A 17 -1.12 -12.45 -13.04
CA CYS A 17 -1.70 -12.39 -11.70
C CYS A 17 -2.68 -11.21 -11.62
N TYR A 18 -3.98 -11.49 -11.81
CA TYR A 18 -5.06 -10.53 -11.64
C TYR A 18 -6.00 -10.95 -10.50
N PHE A 19 -6.38 -9.98 -9.68
CA PHE A 19 -7.35 -10.16 -8.62
C PHE A 19 -8.75 -9.78 -9.11
N ASN A 20 -9.29 -10.57 -10.05
CA ASN A 20 -10.55 -10.31 -10.75
C ASN A 20 -11.82 -10.31 -9.86
N GLN A 21 -11.68 -10.66 -8.58
CA GLN A 21 -12.79 -10.71 -7.62
C GLN A 21 -12.52 -9.88 -6.37
N LEU A 22 -11.33 -9.28 -6.26
CA LEU A 22 -10.96 -8.49 -5.08
C LEU A 22 -11.67 -7.15 -5.15
N GLN A 23 -12.51 -6.88 -4.15
CA GLN A 23 -13.35 -5.68 -4.07
C GLN A 23 -12.91 -4.75 -2.94
N ASP A 24 -12.51 -5.32 -1.81
CA ASP A 24 -12.19 -4.56 -0.60
C ASP A 24 -10.84 -5.00 -0.07
N VAL A 25 -9.97 -4.03 0.18
CA VAL A 25 -8.63 -4.24 0.73
C VAL A 25 -8.43 -3.34 1.94
N LYS A 26 -7.91 -3.93 3.03
CA LYS A 26 -7.55 -3.20 4.24
C LYS A 26 -6.11 -3.52 4.59
N ILE A 27 -5.27 -2.49 4.63
CA ILE A 27 -3.85 -2.61 4.95
C ILE A 27 -3.58 -1.70 6.14
N THR A 28 -3.04 -2.28 7.21
CA THR A 28 -2.64 -1.55 8.41
C THR A 28 -1.15 -1.74 8.62
N VAL A 29 -0.42 -0.64 8.75
CA VAL A 29 1.02 -0.66 9.05
C VAL A 29 1.30 0.00 10.39
N THR A 30 2.24 -0.56 11.14
CA THR A 30 2.64 -0.03 12.44
C THR A 30 4.13 0.28 12.53
N THR A 31 4.97 -0.15 11.59
CA THR A 31 6.44 -0.01 11.69
C THR A 31 7.08 0.64 10.48
N SER A 32 6.64 0.31 9.26
CA SER A 32 7.12 0.91 8.02
C SER A 32 6.02 0.90 6.98
N TYR A 33 5.78 2.04 6.35
CA TYR A 33 4.72 2.21 5.36
C TYR A 33 5.19 2.00 3.91
N LYS A 34 6.50 2.14 3.63
CA LYS A 34 7.04 2.05 2.26
C LYS A 34 6.75 0.70 1.59
N PRO A 35 7.02 -0.46 2.22
CA PRO A 35 6.69 -1.75 1.61
C PRO A 35 5.18 -1.93 1.37
N ALA A 36 4.35 -1.29 2.20
CA ALA A 36 2.90 -1.33 2.00
C ALA A 36 2.46 -0.49 0.81
N LEU A 37 3.13 0.63 0.50
CA LEU A 37 2.84 1.39 -0.72
C LEU A 37 3.15 0.58 -1.98
N ASP A 38 4.23 -0.20 -2.00
CA ASP A 38 4.54 -1.10 -3.12
C ASP A 38 3.44 -2.17 -3.29
N LEU A 39 2.97 -2.75 -2.19
CA LEU A 39 1.85 -3.69 -2.22
C LEU A 39 0.56 -3.02 -2.72
N ILE A 40 0.26 -1.80 -2.26
CA ILE A 40 -0.92 -1.04 -2.69
C ILE A 40 -0.85 -0.76 -4.19
N ARG A 41 0.32 -0.34 -4.69
CA ARG A 41 0.53 -0.12 -6.12
C ARG A 41 0.26 -1.39 -6.93
N PHE A 42 0.76 -2.52 -6.45
CA PHE A 42 0.50 -3.82 -7.08
C PHE A 42 -1.00 -4.16 -7.07
N VAL A 43 -1.68 -3.97 -5.93
CA VAL A 43 -3.12 -4.21 -5.79
C VAL A 43 -3.91 -3.32 -6.75
N PHE A 44 -3.63 -2.02 -6.82
CA PHE A 44 -4.32 -1.12 -7.74
C PHE A 44 -4.12 -1.51 -9.20
N ALA A 45 -2.91 -1.90 -9.59
CA ALA A 45 -2.60 -2.29 -10.96
C ALA A 45 -3.25 -3.64 -11.36
N ARG A 46 -3.56 -4.52 -10.40
CA ARG A 46 -4.00 -5.90 -10.68
C ARG A 46 -5.44 -6.22 -10.27
N SER A 47 -6.19 -5.27 -9.71
CA SER A 47 -7.53 -5.52 -9.18
C SER A 47 -8.60 -4.71 -9.93
N PRO A 48 -9.08 -5.17 -11.11
CA PRO A 48 -10.05 -4.41 -11.92
C PRO A 48 -11.43 -4.26 -11.25
N THR A 49 -11.76 -5.10 -10.28
CA THR A 49 -13.02 -5.05 -9.52
C THR A 49 -12.92 -4.32 -8.19
N LEU A 50 -11.76 -3.73 -7.88
CA LEU A 50 -11.53 -3.07 -6.60
C LEU A 50 -12.49 -1.89 -6.43
N LYS A 51 -13.16 -1.85 -5.29
CA LYS A 51 -14.10 -0.80 -4.89
C LYS A 51 -13.49 0.09 -3.82
N ILE A 52 -12.88 -0.49 -2.80
CA ILE A 52 -12.35 0.25 -1.65
C ILE A 52 -10.98 -0.30 -1.26
N LEU A 53 -10.00 0.60 -1.16
CA LEU A 53 -8.73 0.33 -0.47
C LEU A 53 -8.61 1.23 0.75
N THR A 54 -8.57 0.62 1.93
CA THR A 54 -8.28 1.33 3.18
C THR A 54 -6.83 1.13 3.54
N PHE A 55 -6.08 2.22 3.61
CA PHE A 55 -4.72 2.23 4.12
C PHE A 55 -4.67 2.95 5.46
N ARG A 56 -4.32 2.21 6.51
CA ARG A 56 -4.21 2.72 7.87
C ARG A 56 -2.75 2.72 8.33
N VAL A 57 -2.32 3.87 8.83
CA VAL A 57 -1.00 4.07 9.42
C VAL A 57 -1.17 4.22 10.92
N GLY A 58 -0.61 3.27 11.67
CA GLY A 58 -0.75 3.15 13.12
C GLY A 58 0.46 3.69 13.91
N HIS A 59 0.27 3.80 15.22
CA HIS A 59 1.10 4.54 16.18
C HIS A 59 2.58 4.11 16.29
N GLY A 60 2.98 2.90 15.85
CA GLY A 60 4.39 2.50 15.94
C GLY A 60 5.32 3.24 14.97
N LEU A 61 4.73 4.01 14.04
CA LEU A 61 5.40 5.03 13.23
C LEU A 61 5.39 6.35 14.00
N ASN A 62 6.12 6.39 15.12
CA ASN A 62 6.21 7.56 15.97
C ASN A 62 6.55 8.80 15.11
N GLN A 63 5.67 9.81 15.14
CA GLN A 63 5.86 11.14 14.54
C GLN A 63 6.02 11.14 13.00
N LEU A 64 5.08 10.53 12.28
CA LEU A 64 4.85 10.98 10.90
C LEU A 64 4.31 12.40 10.97
N ASP A 65 5.14 13.38 10.62
CA ASP A 65 4.69 14.76 10.51
C ASP A 65 3.63 14.90 9.39
N ALA A 66 2.93 16.03 9.41
CA ALA A 66 1.90 16.31 8.42
C ALA A 66 2.43 16.28 6.96
N SER A 67 3.71 16.59 6.75
CA SER A 67 4.34 16.55 5.43
C SER A 67 4.48 15.12 4.91
N VAL A 68 4.88 14.17 5.77
CA VAL A 68 4.97 12.76 5.36
C VAL A 68 3.59 12.17 5.10
N LEU A 69 2.59 12.49 5.94
CA LEU A 69 1.21 12.07 5.72
C LEU A 69 0.63 12.62 4.41
N LEU A 70 0.93 13.88 4.10
CA LEU A 70 0.56 14.50 2.83
C LEU A 70 1.25 13.81 1.65
N SER A 71 2.56 13.53 1.75
CA SER A 71 3.30 12.81 0.73
C SER A 71 2.70 11.44 0.44
N ILE A 72 2.37 10.68 1.48
CA ILE A 72 1.71 9.37 1.34
C ILE A 72 0.36 9.52 0.61
N SER A 73 -0.43 10.53 0.99
CA SER A 73 -1.72 10.78 0.36
C SER A 73 -1.57 11.12 -1.12
N CYS A 74 -0.57 11.94 -1.48
CA CYS A 74 -0.24 12.25 -2.86
C CYS A 74 0.18 11.00 -3.65
N ASP A 75 1.05 10.16 -3.09
CA ASP A 75 1.50 8.93 -3.72
C ASP A 75 0.31 8.02 -4.05
N LEU A 76 -0.61 7.82 -3.09
CA LEU A 76 -1.81 6.99 -3.28
C LEU A 76 -2.76 7.53 -4.36
N LEU A 77 -2.86 8.85 -4.50
CA LEU A 77 -3.70 9.48 -5.53
C LEU A 77 -3.09 9.35 -6.93
N GLN A 78 -1.77 9.34 -7.03
CA GLN A 78 -1.05 9.27 -8.31
C GLN A 78 -0.87 7.84 -8.85
N MET A 79 -1.16 6.80 -8.06
CA MET A 79 -1.03 5.41 -8.51
C MET A 79 -2.07 5.06 -9.58
N ASP A 80 -1.60 4.42 -10.65
CA ASP A 80 -2.44 3.84 -11.69
C ASP A 80 -3.38 2.77 -11.13
N ARG A 81 -4.63 2.78 -11.59
CA ARG A 81 -5.68 1.87 -11.12
C ARG A 81 -6.30 1.11 -12.29
N ALA A 82 -6.33 -0.22 -12.16
CA ALA A 82 -7.13 -1.07 -13.04
C ALA A 82 -8.64 -0.84 -12.85
N SER A 83 -9.06 -0.40 -11.67
CA SER A 83 -10.42 0.07 -11.37
C SER A 83 -10.44 1.59 -11.24
N PRO A 84 -10.94 2.34 -12.25
CA PRO A 84 -11.00 3.80 -12.21
C PRO A 84 -11.90 4.34 -11.09
N ARG A 85 -12.81 3.51 -10.58
CA ARG A 85 -13.79 3.87 -9.54
C ARG A 85 -13.37 3.43 -8.13
N ALA A 86 -12.20 2.81 -7.98
CA ALA A 86 -11.71 2.40 -6.67
C ALA A 86 -11.52 3.63 -5.76
N GLU A 87 -12.19 3.62 -4.62
CA GLU A 87 -12.06 4.58 -3.55
C GLU A 87 -10.81 4.27 -2.72
N VAL A 88 -10.09 5.32 -2.29
CA VAL A 88 -8.94 5.19 -1.40
C VAL A 88 -9.23 5.92 -0.10
N ARG A 89 -9.20 5.19 1.01
CA ARG A 89 -9.38 5.72 2.35
C ARG A 89 -8.04 5.69 3.07
N PHE A 90 -7.43 6.85 3.21
CA PHE A 90 -6.22 7.00 4.01
C PHE A 90 -6.59 7.39 5.43
N LEU A 91 -6.21 6.56 6.40
CA LEU A 91 -6.51 6.75 7.81
C LEU A 91 -5.20 6.82 8.60
N TYR A 92 -5.09 7.82 9.45
CA TYR A 92 -4.01 7.95 10.40
C TYR A 92 -4.60 7.97 11.81
N ASP A 93 -4.05 7.14 12.69
CA ASP A 93 -4.42 7.17 14.10
C ASP A 93 -3.68 8.34 14.77
N ASP A 94 -4.21 9.55 14.59
CA ASP A 94 -3.85 10.71 15.40
C ASP A 94 -4.80 10.78 16.61
N LEU A 95 -4.25 11.23 17.74
CA LEU A 95 -4.89 11.40 19.06
C LEU A 95 -4.78 10.18 19.99
N GLN A 96 -3.73 10.20 20.80
CA GLN A 96 -3.97 10.08 22.24
C GLN A 96 -5.08 11.08 22.61
N ARG A 97 -6.29 10.62 22.88
CA ARG A 97 -7.04 11.24 23.97
C ARG A 97 -6.27 10.87 25.24
N PRO A 98 -5.62 11.81 25.95
CA PRO A 98 -5.28 11.51 27.31
C PRO A 98 -6.61 11.24 28.01
N ASN A 99 -6.73 10.07 28.66
CA ASN A 99 -7.78 9.85 29.64
C ASN A 99 -7.62 10.96 30.68
N LEU A 100 -8.44 12.02 30.56
CA LEU A 100 -8.64 12.96 31.65
C LEU A 100 -9.50 12.20 32.67
N PHE A 101 -8.89 11.95 33.83
CA PHE A 101 -9.57 11.52 35.05
C PHE A 101 -10.74 12.45 35.39
#